data_AF-A0A5E7JCA4-F1
#
_entry.id   AF-A0A5E7JCA4-F1
#
_cell.length_a   1.000
_cell.length_b   1.000
_cell.length_c   1.000
_cell.angle_alpha   90.00
_cell.angle_beta   90.00
_cell.angle_gamma   90.00
#
_symmetry.space_group_name_H-M   'P 1'
#
loop_
_entity.id
_entity.type
_entity.pdbx_description
1 polymer ?
#
loop_
_entity_poly.entity_id
_entity_poly.type
_entity_poly.pdbx_seq_one_letter_code
_entity_poly.pdbx_strand_id
1 'polypeptide(L)' 'MLKDKVKLNPGEELKLDSSRTKGFMGEEDIDEYSVVDSEGNIVGKVTYTNHMAVKGFKVTKTVLQIDSAGKVIVDERW' A
#
# COMPACT_ATOMS: atom_id res chain seq x y z
N MET A 1 6.36 9.45 -1.99
CA MET A 1 5.37 8.67 -2.76
C MET A 1 5.36 7.24 -2.19
N LEU A 2 4.42 6.35 -2.56
CA LEU A 2 4.36 4.98 -2.01
C LEU A 2 5.70 4.23 -2.11
N LYS A 3 6.37 4.37 -3.27
CA LYS A 3 7.67 3.74 -3.56
C LYS A 3 8.78 4.13 -2.57
N ASP A 4 8.71 5.31 -1.98
CA ASP A 4 9.70 5.78 -1.00
C ASP A 4 9.48 5.20 0.41
N LYS A 5 8.31 4.58 0.64
CA LYS A 5 7.91 4.08 1.97
C LYS A 5 7.98 2.57 2.08
N VAL A 6 7.76 1.86 0.99
CA VAL A 6 7.91 0.39 0.96
C VAL A 6 9.39 0.00 1.01
N LYS A 7 9.68 -1.14 1.62
CA LYS A 7 11.00 -1.77 1.60
C LYS A 7 10.98 -2.95 0.65
N LEU A 8 11.66 -2.82 -0.47
CA LEU A 8 11.84 -3.88 -1.46
C LEU A 8 13.29 -4.34 -1.45
N ASN A 9 13.50 -5.64 -1.44
CA ASN A 9 14.80 -6.24 -1.67
C ASN A 9 15.20 -6.11 -3.16
N PRO A 10 16.49 -6.28 -3.49
CA PRO A 10 16.94 -6.27 -4.87
C PRO A 10 16.22 -7.34 -5.70
N GLY A 11 15.56 -6.93 -6.78
CA GLY A 11 14.81 -7.83 -7.66
C GLY A 11 13.35 -8.07 -7.23
N GLU A 12 12.89 -7.45 -6.15
CA GLU A 12 11.47 -7.42 -5.80
C GLU A 12 10.76 -6.22 -6.45
N GLU A 13 9.50 -6.44 -6.84
CA GLU A 13 8.66 -5.44 -7.48
C GLU A 13 7.26 -5.37 -6.84
N LEU A 14 6.63 -4.21 -6.93
CA LEU A 14 5.22 -4.06 -6.55
C LEU A 14 4.32 -4.34 -7.74
N LYS A 15 3.43 -5.31 -7.58
CA LYS A 15 2.35 -5.60 -8.53
C LYS A 15 1.02 -5.13 -7.95
N LEU A 16 0.36 -4.19 -8.63
CA LEU A 16 -1.00 -3.79 -8.25
C LEU A 16 -1.96 -4.96 -8.48
N ASP A 17 -2.65 -5.38 -7.42
CA ASP A 17 -3.63 -6.46 -7.44
C ASP A 17 -5.04 -5.90 -7.57
N SER A 18 -5.35 -4.88 -6.75
CA SER A 18 -6.66 -4.26 -6.74
C SER A 18 -6.59 -2.81 -6.31
N SER A 19 -7.58 -2.04 -6.74
CA SER A 19 -7.80 -0.66 -6.31
C SER A 19 -9.29 -0.49 -6.05
N ARG A 20 -9.64 0.11 -4.92
CA ARG A 20 -11.03 0.35 -4.55
C ARG A 20 -11.16 1.67 -3.81
N THR A 21 -12.32 2.30 -3.97
CA THR A 21 -12.67 3.52 -3.24
C THR A 21 -13.80 3.21 -2.25
N LYS A 22 -13.72 3.77 -1.05
CA LYS A 22 -14.70 3.65 0.05
C LYS A 22 -14.92 5.03 0.71
N GLY A 23 -15.83 5.08 1.68
CA GLY A 23 -16.14 6.29 2.44
C GLY A 23 -17.23 7.17 1.82
N PHE A 24 -17.58 8.26 2.51
CA PHE A 24 -18.64 9.17 2.05
C PHE A 24 -18.13 9.95 0.83
N MET A 25 -18.87 9.88 -0.28
CA MET A 25 -18.48 10.45 -1.57
C MET A 25 -17.11 9.97 -2.11
N GLY A 26 -16.63 8.81 -1.66
CA GLY A 26 -15.36 8.25 -2.14
C GLY A 26 -14.12 8.94 -1.56
N GLU A 27 -14.18 9.38 -0.31
CA GLU A 27 -13.06 10.03 0.39
C GLU A 27 -11.86 9.12 0.69
N GLU A 28 -11.96 7.80 0.46
CA GLU A 28 -10.88 6.86 0.77
C GLU A 28 -10.55 5.97 -0.42
N ASP A 29 -9.36 6.13 -0.99
CA ASP A 29 -8.81 5.22 -1.99
C ASP A 29 -7.88 4.21 -1.33
N ILE A 30 -8.06 2.94 -1.65
CA ILE A 30 -7.27 1.83 -1.14
C ILE A 30 -6.70 1.06 -2.32
N ASP A 31 -5.38 1.01 -2.41
CA ASP A 31 -4.63 0.21 -3.37
C ASP A 31 -3.95 -0.96 -2.66
N GLU A 32 -4.16 -2.16 -3.20
CA GLU A 32 -3.58 -3.40 -2.71
C GLU A 32 -2.53 -3.90 -3.71
N TYR A 33 -1.31 -4.10 -3.23
CA TYR A 33 -0.19 -4.58 -4.01
C TYR A 33 0.34 -5.89 -3.45
N SER A 34 0.78 -6.77 -4.34
CA SER A 34 1.63 -7.90 -4.00
C SER A 34 3.08 -7.51 -4.22
N VAL A 35 3.96 -7.88 -3.28
CA VAL A 35 5.41 -7.84 -3.50
C VAL A 35 5.77 -9.15 -4.18
N VAL A 36 6.31 -9.06 -5.40
CA VAL A 36 6.73 -10.22 -6.20
C VAL A 36 8.24 -10.24 -6.30
N ASP A 37 8.85 -11.41 -6.16
CA ASP A 37 10.28 -11.60 -6.38
C ASP A 37 10.60 -11.80 -7.88
N SER A 38 11.89 -11.89 -8.23
CA SER A 38 12.35 -12.05 -9.62
C SER A 38 11.90 -13.35 -10.30
N GLU A 39 11.57 -14.38 -9.52
CA GLU A 39 10.99 -15.65 -9.96
C GLU A 39 9.46 -15.57 -10.10
N GLY A 40 8.84 -14.46 -9.70
CA GLY A 40 7.41 -14.20 -9.80
C GLY A 40 6.58 -14.73 -8.62
N ASN A 41 7.20 -15.17 -7.53
CA ASN A 41 6.47 -15.59 -6.34
C ASN A 41 6.06 -14.38 -5.50
N ILE A 42 4.92 -14.49 -4.82
CA ILE A 42 4.45 -13.45 -3.91
C ILE A 42 5.17 -13.61 -2.57
N VAL A 43 6.05 -12.65 -2.25
CA VAL A 43 6.87 -12.64 -1.04
C VAL A 43 6.37 -11.65 0.03
N GLY A 44 5.32 -10.88 -0.30
CA GLY A 44 4.70 -9.96 0.65
C GLY A 44 3.49 -9.26 0.08
N LYS A 45 2.87 -8.39 0.89
CA LYS A 45 1.73 -7.56 0.51
C LYS A 45 1.89 -6.15 1.02
N VAL A 46 1.38 -5.19 0.26
CA VAL A 46 1.33 -3.77 0.62
C VAL A 46 -0.10 -3.27 0.47
N THR A 47 -0.63 -2.67 1.51
CA THR A 47 -1.88 -1.91 1.46
C THR A 47 -1.53 -0.43 1.58
N TYR A 48 -1.89 0.34 0.57
CA TYR A 48 -1.76 1.79 0.58
C TYR A 48 -3.15 2.41 0.64
N THR A 49 -3.35 3.35 1.55
CA THR A 49 -4.62 4.07 1.69
C THR A 49 -4.38 5.55 1.59
N ASN A 50 -5.18 6.22 0.77
CA ASN A 50 -5.21 7.65 0.60
C ASN A 50 -6.60 8.15 1.04
N HIS A 51 -6.66 8.75 2.22
CA HIS A 51 -7.88 9.32 2.77
C HIS A 51 -7.86 10.84 2.57
N MET A 52 -8.82 11.36 1.82
CA MET A 52 -9.03 12.78 1.56
C MET A 52 -10.29 13.25 2.28
N ALA A 53 -10.14 14.02 3.37
CA ALA A 53 -11.29 14.54 4.09
C ALA A 53 -12.24 15.30 3.15
N VAL A 54 -13.54 15.03 3.23
CA VAL A 54 -14.61 15.56 2.32
C VAL A 54 -14.61 17.08 2.18
N LYS A 55 -14.14 17.82 3.19
CA LYS A 55 -14.01 19.29 3.13
C LYS A 55 -12.66 19.78 2.58
N GLY A 56 -11.83 18.89 2.05
CA GLY A 56 -10.57 19.18 1.35
C GLY A 56 -9.39 19.62 2.23
N PHE A 57 -9.55 19.71 3.55
CA PHE A 57 -8.53 20.34 4.42
C PHE A 57 -7.38 19.42 4.84
N LYS A 58 -7.51 18.10 4.65
CA LYS A 58 -6.49 17.15 5.08
C LYS A 58 -6.49 15.91 4.20
N VAL A 59 -5.31 15.56 3.70
CA VAL A 59 -5.03 14.25 3.11
C VAL A 59 -4.22 13.47 4.14
N THR A 60 -4.64 12.24 4.42
CA THR A 60 -3.88 11.28 5.20
C THR A 60 -3.53 10.12 4.29
N LYS A 61 -2.26 9.75 4.24
CA LYS A 61 -1.77 8.58 3.54
C LYS A 61 -1.28 7.57 4.55
N THR A 62 -1.65 6.32 4.38
CA THR A 62 -1.11 5.21 5.17
C THR A 62 -0.54 4.16 4.25
N VAL A 63 0.49 3.48 4.75
CA VAL A 63 1.05 2.31 4.10
C VAL A 63 1.30 1.24 5.15
N LEU A 64 0.83 0.04 4.84
CA LEU A 64 1.09 -1.16 5.61
C LEU A 64 1.75 -2.17 4.67
N GLN A 65 2.95 -2.62 5.03
CA GLN A 65 3.65 -3.69 4.33
C GLN A 65 3.83 -4.88 5.27
N ILE A 66 3.49 -6.07 4.78
CA ILE A 66 3.72 -7.33 5.46
C ILE A 66 4.54 -8.28 4.59
N ASP A 67 5.35 -9.12 5.22
CA ASP A 67 6.02 -10.23 4.53
C ASP A 67 5.09 -11.45 4.34
N SER A 68 5.60 -12.47 3.65
CA SER A 68 4.90 -13.75 3.41
C SER A 68 4.55 -14.52 4.68
N ALA A 69 5.22 -14.26 5.81
CA ALA A 69 4.90 -14.82 7.12
C ALA A 69 3.90 -13.94 7.90
N GLY A 70 3.44 -12.82 7.33
CA GLY A 70 2.49 -11.90 7.95
C GLY A 70 3.11 -10.92 8.94
N LYS A 71 4.44 -10.83 9.01
CA LYS A 71 5.12 -9.85 9.88
C LYS A 71 5.10 -8.48 9.22
N VAL A 72 4.79 -7.44 10.00
CA VAL A 72 4.82 -6.06 9.56
C VAL A 72 6.27 -5.60 9.32
N ILE A 73 6.55 -5.14 8.10
CA ILE A 73 7.84 -4.55 7.69
C ILE A 73 7.77 -3.01 7.75
N VAL A 74 6.63 -2.46 7.35
CA VAL A 74 6.36 -1.01 7.33
C VAL A 74 4.93 -0.78 7.82
N ASP A 75 4.76 0.16 8.73
CA ASP A 75 3.48 0.73 9.13
C ASP A 75 3.71 2.23 9.33
N GLU A 76 3.32 3.03 8.34
CA GLU A 76 3.57 4.47 8.34
C GLU A 76 2.32 5.26 7.94
N ARG A 77 2.22 6.47 8.49
CA ARG A 77 1.13 7.42 8.23
C ARG A 77 1.69 8.84 8.08
N TRP A 78 1.27 9.56 7.05
CA TRP A 78 1.66 10.96 6.82
C TRP A 78 0.57 11.79 6.14
#